data_AF-A0AAU6HCI0-F1
#
_entry.id   AF-A0AAU6HCI0-F1
#
_cell.length_a   1.000
_cell.length_b   1.000
_cell.length_c   1.000
_cell.angle_alpha   90.00
_cell.angle_beta   90.00
_cell.angle_gamma   90.00
#
_symmetry.space_group_name_H-M   'P 1'
#
loop_
_entity.id
_entity.type
_entity.pdbx_description
1 polymer ?
#
loop_
_entity_poly.entity_id
_entity_poly.type
_entity_poly.pdbx_seq_one_letter_code
_entity_poly.pdbx_strand_id
1 'polypeptide(L)'
;MARLCMPDGAVRGIDVQGAQTGATTAYTPGRDGTVTVDNAQHEKALLAYGAFPANLGGRTRGGYRCTSCGFGAFFKSCSRCGGACEKEAG
;
A
#
# COMPACT_ATOMS: atom_id res chain seq x y z
N MET A 1 -2.62 7.34 9.84
CA MET A 1 -3.26 7.66 8.55
C MET A 1 -2.40 7.11 7.43
N ALA A 2 -2.65 5.86 7.02
CA ALA A 2 -2.03 5.26 5.85
C ALA A 2 -2.97 5.40 4.65
N ARG A 3 -2.45 5.87 3.52
CA ARG A 3 -3.16 5.84 2.23
C ARG A 3 -2.73 4.56 1.51
N LEU A 4 -3.70 3.72 1.17
CA LEU A 4 -3.48 2.43 0.53
C LEU A 4 -4.19 2.41 -0.83
N CYS A 5 -3.55 1.86 -1.84
CA CYS A 5 -4.17 1.45 -3.08
C CYS A 5 -4.63 0.00 -2.96
N MET A 6 -5.82 -0.28 -3.48
CA MET A 6 -6.35 -1.65 -3.57
C MET A 6 -5.48 -2.51 -4.50
N PRO A 7 -5.40 -3.83 -4.26
CA PRO A 7 -4.64 -4.76 -5.10
C PRO A 7 -5.12 -4.80 -6.56
N ASP A 8 -6.40 -4.51 -6.79
CA ASP A 8 -7.02 -4.52 -8.11
C ASP A 8 -7.86 -3.26 -8.31
N GLY A 9 -7.76 -2.64 -9.49
CA GLY A 9 -8.50 -1.43 -9.86
C GLY A 9 -10.02 -1.64 -9.97
N ALA A 10 -10.49 -2.89 -9.96
CA ALA A 10 -11.90 -3.24 -9.88
C ALA A 10 -12.48 -3.17 -8.46
N VAL A 11 -11.65 -3.09 -7.41
CA VAL A 11 -12.13 -3.07 -6.02
C VAL A 11 -12.71 -1.69 -5.70
N ARG A 12 -14.04 -1.63 -5.58
CA ARG A 12 -14.80 -0.41 -5.27
C ARG A 12 -15.10 -0.20 -3.79
N GLY A 13 -14.66 -1.13 -2.95
CA GLY A 13 -14.84 -1.06 -1.51
C GLY A 13 -14.31 -2.34 -0.87
N ILE A 14 -13.82 -2.21 0.36
CA ILE A 14 -13.41 -3.36 1.16
C ILE A 14 -13.99 -3.23 2.56
N ASP A 15 -14.59 -4.32 3.02
CA ASP A 15 -15.13 -4.42 4.37
C ASP A 15 -14.08 -5.11 5.24
N VAL A 16 -13.49 -4.37 6.18
CA VAL A 16 -12.54 -4.92 7.14
C VAL A 16 -13.26 -5.21 8.44
N GLN A 17 -13.37 -6.48 8.79
CA GLN A 17 -13.91 -6.88 10.07
C GLN A 17 -12.86 -6.68 11.17
N GLY A 18 -13.14 -5.82 12.13
CA GLY A 18 -12.29 -5.61 13.29
C GLY A 18 -12.24 -6.87 14.15
N ALA A 19 -11.09 -7.54 14.19
CA ALA A 19 -10.91 -8.83 14.88
C ALA A 19 -11.24 -8.78 16.39
N GLN A 20 -11.18 -7.59 17.01
CA GLN A 20 -11.44 -7.42 18.45
C GLN A 20 -12.86 -6.94 18.79
N THR A 21 -13.56 -6.31 17.84
CA THR A 21 -14.87 -5.68 18.09
C THR A 21 -16.00 -6.32 17.30
N GLY A 22 -15.70 -7.19 16.32
CA GLY A 22 -16.68 -7.74 15.39
C GLY A 22 -17.31 -6.70 14.47
N ALA A 23 -16.89 -5.43 14.56
CA ALA A 23 -17.41 -4.33 13.79
C ALA A 23 -16.79 -4.34 12.39
N THR A 24 -17.64 -4.40 11.37
CA THR A 24 -17.23 -4.28 9.97
C THR A 24 -17.06 -2.80 9.64
N THR A 25 -15.83 -2.40 9.35
CA THR A 25 -15.53 -1.05 8.85
C THR A 25 -15.41 -1.10 7.34
N ALA A 26 -16.39 -0.52 6.66
CA ALA A 26 -16.39 -0.38 5.21
C ALA A 26 -15.44 0.76 4.81
N TYR A 27 -14.48 0.44 3.96
CA TYR A 27 -13.56 1.41 3.37
C TYR A 27 -13.81 1.51 1.87
N THR A 28 -14.35 2.65 1.45
CA THR A 28 -14.56 2.97 0.04
C THR A 28 -13.39 3.80 -0.48
N PRO A 29 -12.76 3.44 -1.61
CA PRO A 29 -11.73 4.28 -2.23
C PRO A 29 -12.33 5.64 -2.60
N GLY A 30 -11.58 6.70 -2.29
CA GLY A 30 -11.94 8.07 -2.68
C GLY A 30 -11.86 8.27 -4.19
N ARG A 31 -12.16 9.49 -4.64
CA ARG A 31 -12.06 9.88 -6.07
C ARG A 31 -10.67 9.64 -6.67
N ASP A 32 -9.65 9.64 -5.81
CA ASP A 32 -8.24 9.40 -6.15
C ASP A 32 -7.87 7.91 -6.23
N GLY A 33 -8.84 6.99 -6.06
CA GLY A 33 -8.62 5.54 -6.08
C GLY A 33 -7.88 4.98 -4.87
N THR A 34 -7.61 5.82 -3.87
CA THR A 34 -6.93 5.43 -2.63
C THR A 34 -7.90 5.28 -1.48
N VAL A 35 -7.62 4.35 -0.58
CA VAL A 35 -8.31 4.11 0.67
C VAL A 35 -7.48 4.70 1.80
N THR A 36 -8.07 5.59 2.60
CA THR A 36 -7.41 6.15 3.78
C THR A 36 -7.80 5.33 5.00
N VAL A 37 -6.80 4.83 5.72
CA VAL A 37 -6.99 4.01 6.91
C VAL A 37 -6.28 4.63 8.11
N ASP A 38 -7.06 4.86 9.16
CA ASP A 38 -6.58 5.43 10.41
C ASP A 38 -6.12 4.37 11.41
N ASN A 39 -6.66 3.14 11.29
CA ASN A 39 -6.39 2.05 12.23
C ASN A 39 -5.26 1.14 11.74
N ALA A 40 -4.18 1.02 12.52
CA ALA A 40 -3.00 0.21 12.20
C ALA A 40 -3.30 -1.30 12.05
N GLN A 41 -4.35 -1.82 12.71
CA GLN A 41 -4.76 -3.21 12.51
C GLN A 41 -5.41 -3.42 11.13
N HIS A 42 -6.23 -2.47 10.69
CA HIS A 42 -6.87 -2.53 9.38
C HIS A 42 -5.85 -2.34 8.26
N GLU A 43 -4.84 -1.47 8.48
CA GLU A 43 -3.71 -1.33 7.56
C GLU A 43 -2.99 -2.67 7.34
N LYS A 44 -2.64 -3.39 8.42
CA LYS A 44 -2.01 -4.71 8.31
C LYS A 44 -2.90 -5.73 7.60
N ALA A 45 -4.20 -5.74 7.88
CA ALA A 45 -5.15 -6.64 7.22
C ALA A 45 -5.23 -6.35 5.71
N LEU A 46 -5.24 -5.08 5.32
CA LEU A 46 -5.26 -4.67 3.91
C LEU A 46 -3.95 -4.97 3.20
N LEU A 47 -2.81 -4.75 3.85
CA LEU A 47 -1.50 -5.15 3.31
C LEU A 47 -1.43 -6.67 3.10
N ALA A 48 -1.93 -7.46 4.05
CA ALA A 48 -2.02 -8.92 3.92
C ALA A 48 -2.98 -9.35 2.79
N TYR A 49 -4.03 -8.57 2.54
CA TYR A 49 -4.94 -8.75 1.40
C TYR A 49 -4.29 -8.37 0.05
N GLY A 50 -3.14 -7.70 0.07
CA GLY A 50 -2.39 -7.28 -1.11
C GLY A 50 -2.59 -5.82 -1.50
N ALA A 51 -3.28 -5.02 -0.67
CA ALA A 51 -3.23 -3.58 -0.78
C ALA A 51 -1.78 -3.10 -0.58
N PHE A 52 -1.44 -1.97 -1.16
CA PHE A 52 -0.10 -1.40 -1.06
C PHE A 52 -0.18 0.10 -0.75
N PRO A 53 0.80 0.68 -0.05
CA PRO A 53 0.81 2.12 0.22
C PRO A 53 0.75 2.91 -1.07
N ALA A 54 -0.15 3.90 -1.11
CA ALA A 54 -0.36 4.77 -2.26
C ALA A 54 0.94 5.51 -2.59
N ASN A 55 1.52 5.20 -3.74
CA ASN A 55 2.84 5.66 -4.13
C ASN A 55 2.94 5.82 -5.65
N LEU A 56 3.91 6.63 -6.10
CA LEU A 56 4.12 6.97 -7.52
C LEU A 56 4.57 5.79 -8.41
N GLY A 57 4.81 4.61 -7.85
CA GLY A 57 5.46 3.49 -8.53
C GLY A 57 4.63 2.19 -8.57
N GLY A 58 3.43 2.18 -7.98
CA GLY A 58 2.67 0.94 -7.78
C GLY A 58 3.38 -0.05 -6.86
N ARG A 59 2.83 -1.28 -6.80
CA ARG A 59 3.43 -2.42 -6.11
C ARG A 59 4.51 -3.04 -6.99
N THR A 60 5.76 -3.11 -6.53
CA THR A 60 6.78 -3.88 -7.25
C THR A 60 6.76 -5.34 -6.80
N ARG A 61 6.63 -6.28 -7.76
CA ARG A 61 6.71 -7.72 -7.48
C ARG A 61 8.18 -8.10 -7.35
N GLY A 62 8.72 -8.08 -6.13
CA GLY A 62 10.11 -8.46 -5.84
C GLY A 62 11.15 -7.40 -6.19
N GLY A 63 10.74 -6.13 -6.28
CA GLY A 63 11.65 -5.00 -6.52
C GLY A 63 12.24 -4.42 -5.23
N TYR A 64 13.05 -3.38 -5.41
CA TYR A 64 13.57 -2.52 -4.36
C TYR A 64 12.90 -1.15 -4.46
N ARG A 65 12.64 -0.50 -3.33
CA ARG A 65 12.03 0.81 -3.25
C ARG A 65 13.00 1.83 -2.72
N CYS A 66 13.20 2.91 -3.47
CA CYS A 66 14.04 3.99 -2.99
C CYS A 66 13.39 4.70 -1.79
N THR A 67 14.11 4.76 -0.67
CA THR A 67 13.64 5.44 0.55
C THR A 67 13.63 6.96 0.40
N SER A 68 14.43 7.52 -0.50
CA SER A 68 14.54 8.97 -0.70
C SER A 68 13.50 9.55 -1.65
N CYS A 69 13.23 8.89 -2.78
CA CYS A 69 12.35 9.42 -3.82
C CYS A 69 11.13 8.53 -4.12
N GLY A 70 10.96 7.41 -3.41
CA GLY A 70 9.82 6.53 -3.58
C GLY A 70 9.71 5.94 -4.99
N PHE A 71 10.83 5.81 -5.72
CA PHE A 71 10.86 5.17 -7.04
C PHE A 71 10.98 3.65 -6.90
N GLY A 72 10.17 2.90 -7.63
CA GLY A 72 10.30 1.45 -7.75
C GLY A 72 11.50 1.11 -8.63
N ALA A 73 12.55 0.55 -8.04
CA ALA A 73 13.76 0.11 -8.70
C ALA A 73 13.83 -1.42 -8.70
N PHE A 74 14.55 -2.02 -9.64
CA PHE A 74 14.89 -3.45 -9.58
C PHE A 74 16.26 -3.69 -8.92
N PHE A 75 16.96 -2.63 -8.54
CA PHE A 75 18.30 -2.64 -7.95
C PHE A 75 18.32 -1.92 -6.60
N LYS A 76 19.32 -2.25 -5.75
CA LYS A 76 19.57 -1.61 -4.44
C LYS A 76 19.89 -0.11 -4.51
N SER A 77 20.13 0.41 -5.72
CA SER A 77 20.47 1.80 -5.98
C SER A 77 19.43 2.42 -6.91
N CYS A 78 18.94 3.60 -6.57
CA CYS A 78 17.88 4.25 -7.35
C CYS A 78 18.44 4.91 -8.61
N SER A 79 17.96 4.50 -9.79
CA SER A 79 18.35 5.10 -11.07
C SER A 79 17.90 6.56 -11.25
N ARG A 80 16.96 7.03 -10.42
CA ARG A 80 16.36 8.37 -10.53
C ARG A 80 17.01 9.39 -9.61
N CYS A 81 17.31 9.00 -8.36
CA CYS A 81 17.84 9.92 -7.34
C CYS A 81 19.17 9.46 -6.72
N GLY A 82 19.73 8.32 -7.14
CA GLY A 82 20.99 7.79 -6.62
C GLY A 82 20.93 7.22 -5.19
N GLY A 83 19.81 7.39 -4.48
CA GLY A 83 19.62 6.92 -3.12
C GLY A 83 19.56 5.40 -2.98
N ALA A 84 19.67 4.91 -1.74
CA ALA A 84 19.50 3.50 -1.41
C ALA A 84 18.05 3.05 -1.59
N CYS A 85 17.88 1.84 -2.12
CA CYS A 85 16.59 1.19 -2.27
C CYS A 85 16.52 -0.06 -1.37
N GLU A 86 15.48 -0.14 -0.56
CA GLU A 86 15.21 -1.27 0.32
C GLU A 86 14.26 -2.26 -0.36
N LYS A 87 14.40 -3.56 -0.09
CA LYS A 87 13.56 -4.56 -0.74
C LYS A 87 12.11 -4.35 -0.32
N GLU A 88 11.21 -4.15 -1.29
CA GLU A 88 9.78 -4.04 -1.00
C GLU A 88 9.30 -5.42 -0.52
N ALA A 89 8.76 -5.47 0.70
CA ALA A 89 8.21 -6.71 1.26
C ALA A 89 6.98 -7.09 0.44
N GLY A 90 7.04 -8.26 -0.20
CA GLY A 90 6.03 -8.77 -1.12
C GLY A 90 4.75 -9.20 -0.44
#